data_AF-Q0F1R6-F1
#
_entry.id   AF-Q0F1R6-F1
#
_cell.length_a   1.000
_cell.length_b   1.000
_cell.length_c   1.000
_cell.angle_alpha   90.00
_cell.angle_beta   90.00
_cell.angle_gamma   90.00
#
_symmetry.space_group_name_H-M   'P 1'
#
loop_
_entity.id
_entity.type
_entity.pdbx_description
1 polymer ?
#
loop_
_entity_poly.entity_id
_entity_poly.type
_entity_poly.pdbx_seq_one_letter_code
_entity_poly.pdbx_strand_id
1 'polypeptide(L)' 'MLRVKAKKGIRAPLLHRPKHYIDDTRIIEVEDCHYYRAMINDGDLVIATDAEWKAQLAADKKAAQNIEK' A
#
# COMPACT_ATOMS: atom_id res chain seq x y z
N MET A 1 1.16 11.16 -6.86
CA MET A 1 0.65 9.96 -6.17
C MET A 1 1.74 9.43 -5.26
N LEU A 2 1.37 8.89 -4.09
CA LEU A 2 2.27 8.32 -3.10
C LEU A 2 2.09 6.81 -3.05
N ARG A 3 3.18 6.07 -2.91
CA ARG A 3 3.14 4.62 -2.69
C ARG A 3 3.36 4.36 -1.21
N VAL A 4 2.37 3.76 -0.56
CA VAL A 4 2.36 3.59 0.89
C VAL A 4 1.92 2.19 1.26
N LYS A 5 2.36 1.73 2.42
CA LYS A 5 1.84 0.56 3.13
C LYS A 5 1.56 0.93 4.58
N ALA A 6 0.64 0.22 5.23
CA ALA A 6 0.44 0.45 6.65
C ALA A 6 1.60 -0.09 7.47
N LYS A 7 1.82 0.49 8.65
CA LYS A 7 2.71 -0.09 9.64
C LYS A 7 2.21 -1.49 10.03
N LYS A 8 3.15 -2.37 10.37
CA LYS A 8 2.86 -3.76 10.71
C LYS A 8 1.79 -3.87 11.81
N GLY A 9 0.74 -4.63 11.54
CA GLY A 9 -0.32 -4.93 12.51
C GLY A 9 -1.38 -3.85 12.67
N ILE A 10 -1.35 -2.78 11.87
CA ILE A 10 -2.40 -1.76 11.85
C ILE A 10 -3.06 -1.66 10.47
N ARG A 11 -4.26 -1.06 10.45
CA ARG A 11 -5.06 -0.87 9.24
C ARG A 11 -5.43 0.60 9.14
N ALA A 12 -4.87 1.29 8.16
CA ALA A 12 -5.16 2.70 7.91
C ALA A 12 -6.38 2.84 6.98
N PRO A 13 -7.42 3.61 7.35
CA PRO A 13 -8.60 3.77 6.50
C PRO A 13 -8.29 4.48 5.19
N LEU A 14 -8.85 3.97 4.09
CA LEU A 14 -8.73 4.57 2.78
C LEU A 14 -9.71 5.74 2.63
N LEU A 15 -9.18 6.90 2.25
CA LEU A 15 -9.96 8.12 2.05
C LEU A 15 -11.07 7.88 1.00
N HIS A 16 -12.28 8.38 1.28
CA HIS A 16 -13.49 8.24 0.44
C HIS A 16 -13.96 6.81 0.14
N ARG A 17 -13.38 5.77 0.76
CA ARG A 17 -13.79 4.37 0.59
C ARG A 17 -14.09 3.73 1.95
N PRO A 18 -15.30 3.91 2.48
CA PRO A 18 -15.66 3.29 3.75
C PRO A 18 -15.50 1.77 3.66
N LYS A 19 -14.98 1.16 4.74
CA LYS A 19 -14.64 -0.28 4.84
C LYS A 19 -13.42 -0.75 4.03
N HIS A 20 -12.75 0.13 3.31
CA HIS A 20 -11.48 -0.18 2.67
C HIS A 20 -10.32 0.33 3.54
N TYR A 21 -9.30 -0.52 3.67
CA TYR A 21 -8.16 -0.24 4.51
C TYR A 21 -6.87 -0.56 3.75
N ILE A 22 -5.85 0.23 4.05
CA ILE A 22 -4.45 -0.03 3.74
C ILE A 22 -3.93 -0.90 4.88
N ASP A 23 -3.36 -2.05 4.55
CA ASP A 23 -2.72 -2.96 5.51
C ASP A 23 -1.22 -3.05 5.24
N ASP A 24 -0.51 -3.86 6.04
CA ASP A 24 0.93 -4.04 5.93
C ASP A 24 1.35 -5.10 4.90
N THR A 25 0.40 -5.76 4.25
CA THR A 25 0.67 -6.86 3.32
C THR A 25 0.88 -6.38 1.89
N ARG A 26 0.25 -5.27 1.48
CA ARG A 26 0.35 -4.75 0.12
C ARG A 26 0.67 -3.27 0.11
N ILE A 27 1.59 -2.90 -0.76
CA ILE A 27 1.85 -1.51 -1.13
C ILE A 27 0.69 -1.07 -2.03
N ILE A 28 0.18 0.13 -1.79
CA ILE A 28 -0.84 0.73 -2.64
C ILE A 28 -0.42 2.13 -3.08
N GLU A 29 -0.95 2.57 -4.21
CA GLU A 29 -0.78 3.93 -4.70
C GLU A 29 -2.00 4.77 -4.31
N VAL A 30 -1.75 5.90 -3.63
CA VAL A 30 -2.76 6.84 -3.15
C VAL A 30 -2.50 8.24 -3.68
N GLU A 31 -3.50 9.10 -3.58
CA GLU A 31 -3.34 10.52 -3.87
C GLU A 31 -2.38 11.16 -2.86
N ASP A 32 -1.55 12.10 -3.34
CA ASP A 32 -0.69 12.88 -2.47
C ASP A 32 -1.49 14.04 -1.84
N CYS A 33 -2.19 13.74 -0.75
CA CYS A 33 -3.06 14.69 -0.06
C CYS A 33 -2.70 14.82 1.43
N HIS A 34 -3.22 15.87 2.08
CA HIS A 34 -2.95 16.16 3.49
C HIS A 34 -3.28 15.00 4.43
N TYR A 35 -4.37 14.27 4.17
CA TYR A 35 -4.83 13.15 4.99
C TYR A 35 -3.76 12.05 5.10
N TYR A 36 -3.20 11.61 3.97
CA TYR A 36 -2.16 10.56 3.98
C TYR A 36 -0.81 11.08 4.46
N ARG A 37 -0.47 12.35 4.17
CA ARG A 37 0.75 12.97 4.72
C ARG A 37 0.73 13.02 6.25
N ALA A 38 -0.41 13.33 6.86
CA ALA A 38 -0.57 13.31 8.31
C ALA A 38 -0.33 11.89 8.87
N MET A 39 -0.97 10.88 8.29
CA MET A 39 -0.77 9.47 8.68
C MET A 39 0.67 8.99 8.51
N ILE A 40 1.39 9.48 7.49
CA ILE A 40 2.82 9.20 7.32
C ILE A 40 3.64 9.85 8.44
N ASN A 41 3.31 11.09 8.80
CA ASN A 41 3.98 11.81 9.88
C ASN A 41 3.71 11.20 11.26
N ASP A 42 2.50 10.71 11.50
CA ASP A 42 2.13 9.97 12.72
C ASP A 42 2.76 8.56 12.76
N GLY A 43 3.25 8.07 11.62
CA GLY A 43 3.88 6.77 11.49
C GLY A 43 2.91 5.59 11.31
N ASP A 44 1.64 5.89 11.02
CA ASP A 44 0.64 4.88 10.64
C ASP A 44 0.89 4.35 9.21
N LEU A 45 1.33 5.24 8.31
CA LEU A 45 1.70 4.89 6.94
C LEU A 45 3.20 5.03 6.71
N VAL A 46 3.75 4.11 5.93
CA VAL A 46 5.16 4.13 5.54
C VAL A 46 5.25 4.26 4.02
N ILE A 47 6.06 5.21 3.56
CA ILE A 47 6.34 5.37 2.13
C ILE A 47 7.17 4.18 1.65
N ALA A 48 6.67 3.48 0.64
CA ALA A 48 7.37 2.36 0.03
C ALA A 48 8.36 2.86 -1.02
N THR A 49 9.49 2.17 -1.11
CA THR A 49 10.49 2.46 -2.16
C THR A 49 10.04 1.91 -3.52
N ASP A 50 10.60 2.45 -4.62
CA ASP A 50 10.33 1.94 -5.97
C ASP A 50 10.73 0.47 -6.13
N ALA A 51 11.79 0.05 -5.45
CA ALA A 51 12.24 -1.34 -5.42
C ALA A 51 11.19 -2.27 -4.78
N GLU A 52 10.64 -1.89 -3.62
CA GLU A 52 9.57 -2.64 -2.96
C GLU A 52 8.31 -2.72 -3.82
N TRP A 53 7.94 -1.61 -4.48
CA TRP A 53 6.80 -1.58 -5.40
C TRP A 53 6.97 -2.52 -6.59
N LYS A 54 8.14 -2.48 -7.25
CA LYS A 54 8.47 -3.37 -8.36
C LYS A 54 8.49 -4.84 -7.93
N ALA A 55 9.02 -5.14 -6.74
CA ALA A 55 9.02 -6.49 -6.21
C ALA A 55 7.60 -7.01 -5.99
N GLN A 56 6.69 -6.17 -5.46
CA GLN A 56 5.28 -6.52 -5.29
C GLN A 56 4.59 -6.79 -6.63
N LEU A 57 4.81 -5.95 -7.65
CA LEU A 57 4.25 -6.16 -8.99
C LEU A 57 4.78 -7.45 -9.64
N ALA A 58 6.08 -7.74 -9.47
CA ALA A 58 6.66 -8.98 -9.98
C ALA A 58 6.09 -10.22 -9.28
N ALA A 59 5.83 -10.14 -7.96
CA ALA A 59 5.21 -11.20 -7.20
C ALA A 59 3.75 -11.45 -7.64
N ASP A 60 2.97 -10.39 -7.84
CA ASP A 60 1.58 -10.48 -8.30
C ASP A 60 1.50 -11.09 -9.72
N LYS A 61 2.41 -10.70 -10.62
CA LYS A 61 2.53 -11.29 -11.96
C LYS A 61 2.86 -12.79 -11.94
N LYS A 62 3.77 -13.21 -11.05
CA LYS A 62 4.10 -14.64 -10.89
C LYS A 62 2.92 -15.44 -10.35
N ALA A 63 2.13 -14.86 -9.44
CA ALA A 63 0.92 -15.49 -8.94
C ALA A 63 -0.11 -15.70 -10.06
N ALA A 64 -0.31 -14.71 -10.92
CA ALA A 64 -1.20 -14.83 -12.08
C ALA A 64 -0.75 -15.90 -13.08
N GLN A 65 0.56 -16.03 -13.34
CA GLN A 65 1.10 -17.01 -14.29
C GLN A 65 1.07 -18.46 -13.83
N ASN A 66 0.88 -18.73 -12.52
CA ASN A 66 0.93 -20.08 -11.96
C ASN A 66 -0.45 -20.76 -11.88
N ILE A 67 -1.53 -20.10 -12.30
CA ILE A 67 -2.90 -20.64 -12.31
C ILE A 67 -3.20 -21.34 -13.66
N GLU A 68 -2.34 -21.14 -14.67
CA GLU A 68 -2.50 -21.69 -16.03
C GLU A 68 -1.63 -22.92 -16.31
N LYS A 69 -1.10 -23.61 -15.29
CA LYS A 69 -0.36 -24.88 -15.43
C LYS A 69 -0.92 -25.95 -14.51
#